data_AF-A0A502FK28-F1
#
_entry.id   AF-A0A502FK28-F1
#
_cell.length_a   1.000
_cell.length_b   1.000
_cell.length_c   1.000
_cell.angle_alpha   90.00
_cell.angle_beta   90.00
_cell.angle_gamma   90.00
#
_symmetry.space_group_name_H-M   'P 1'
#
loop_
_entity.id
_entity.type
_entity.pdbx_description
1 polymer ?
#
loop_
_entity_poly.entity_id
_entity_poly.type
_entity_poly.pdbx_seq_one_letter_code
_entity_poly.pdbx_strand_id
1 'polypeptide(L)'
;MKLMRTATLLAALAAAPALAQGQTPAGATAIPSGHLRAEALIDRDVYSTDNVEVGEVQDLIIDPAGGRVTMVVIEVESRLGLAQKYVAVPLERLRLSEAERRVALDMASAEVRSLPALGY
;
A
#
# COMPACT_ATOMS: atom_id res chain seq x y z
N MET A 1 -52.14 -33.01 -35.76
CA MET A 1 -52.27 -32.25 -37.02
C MET A 1 -51.32 -31.06 -36.98
N LYS A 2 -50.44 -30.97 -37.98
CA LYS A 2 -49.46 -29.89 -38.22
C LYS A 2 -50.13 -28.79 -39.05
N LEU A 3 -49.96 -27.52 -38.66
CA LEU A 3 -50.18 -26.28 -39.42
C LEU A 3 -49.40 -25.19 -38.64
N MET A 4 -48.69 -24.19 -39.19
CA MET A 4 -48.60 -23.62 -40.52
C MET A 4 -47.27 -22.84 -40.60
N ARG A 5 -46.63 -22.82 -41.76
CA ARG A 5 -45.45 -22.00 -42.09
C ARG A 5 -45.90 -20.61 -42.55
N THR A 6 -45.26 -19.55 -42.08
CA THR A 6 -45.09 -18.31 -42.87
C THR A 6 -43.85 -17.56 -42.37
N ALA A 7 -42.89 -17.44 -43.29
CA ALA A 7 -41.74 -16.56 -43.19
C ALA A 7 -42.16 -15.15 -43.62
N THR A 8 -41.70 -14.12 -42.91
CA THR A 8 -41.59 -12.78 -43.48
C THR A 8 -40.33 -12.13 -42.92
N LEU A 9 -39.44 -11.79 -43.86
CA LEU A 9 -38.13 -11.19 -43.69
C LEU A 9 -38.31 -9.68 -43.60
N LEU A 10 -37.79 -9.01 -42.55
CA LEU A 10 -37.46 -7.59 -42.64
C LEU A 10 -36.46 -7.14 -41.57
N ALA A 11 -35.50 -6.34 -42.05
CA ALA A 11 -34.83 -5.24 -41.38
C ALA A 11 -33.54 -5.50 -40.56
N ALA A 12 -32.47 -5.02 -41.19
CA ALA A 12 -31.57 -3.99 -40.68
C ALA A 12 -30.30 -4.42 -39.94
N LEU A 13 -29.18 -4.03 -40.57
CA LEU A 13 -27.88 -3.74 -39.95
C LEU A 13 -28.07 -3.15 -38.54
N ALA A 14 -27.60 -3.85 -37.52
CA ALA A 14 -27.19 -3.23 -36.27
C ALA A 14 -25.69 -3.45 -36.13
N ALA A 15 -24.94 -2.35 -36.18
CA ALA A 15 -23.52 -2.32 -35.90
C ALA A 15 -23.25 -3.05 -34.57
N ALA A 16 -22.43 -4.10 -34.62
CA ALA A 16 -21.91 -4.69 -33.40
C ALA A 16 -21.14 -3.59 -32.65
N PRO A 17 -21.36 -3.38 -31.34
CA PRO A 17 -20.41 -2.60 -30.57
C PRO A 17 -19.10 -3.39 -30.63
N ALA A 18 -18.12 -2.86 -31.36
CA ALA A 18 -16.74 -3.28 -31.24
C ALA A 18 -16.43 -3.19 -29.75
N LEU A 19 -16.20 -4.36 -29.12
CA LEU A 19 -15.71 -4.39 -27.76
C LEU A 19 -14.43 -3.57 -27.78
N ALA A 20 -14.49 -2.37 -27.21
CA ALA A 20 -13.32 -1.63 -26.79
C ALA A 20 -12.66 -2.49 -25.71
N GLN A 21 -11.88 -3.49 -26.16
CA GLN A 21 -10.95 -4.20 -25.30
C GLN A 21 -10.00 -3.12 -24.82
N GLY A 22 -10.23 -2.63 -23.61
CA GLY A 22 -9.32 -1.77 -22.89
C GLY A 22 -7.97 -2.46 -22.94
N GLN A 23 -7.08 -1.91 -23.77
CA GLN A 23 -5.75 -2.43 -23.96
C GLN A 23 -5.05 -2.31 -22.62
N THR A 24 -5.01 -3.40 -21.86
CA THR A 24 -4.08 -3.51 -20.73
C THR A 24 -2.70 -3.42 -21.36
N PRO A 25 -1.83 -2.48 -20.96
CA PRO A 25 -0.54 -2.30 -21.61
C PRO A 25 0.23 -3.62 -21.58
N ALA A 26 0.41 -4.20 -22.76
CA ALA A 26 1.17 -5.42 -22.96
C ALA A 26 2.65 -5.10 -22.65
N GLY A 27 3.09 -5.44 -21.43
CA GLY A 27 4.46 -5.17 -20.96
C GLY A 27 4.59 -4.82 -19.48
N ALA A 28 3.50 -4.68 -18.73
CA ALA A 28 3.60 -4.41 -17.29
C ALA A 28 4.03 -5.67 -16.51
N THR A 29 5.18 -5.59 -15.84
CA THR A 29 5.57 -6.60 -14.85
C THR A 29 4.69 -6.46 -13.61
N ALA A 30 3.94 -7.51 -13.27
CA ALA A 30 3.13 -7.54 -12.05
C ALA A 30 4.01 -7.75 -10.82
N ILE A 31 3.58 -7.19 -9.69
CA ILE A 31 4.22 -7.46 -8.40
C ILE A 31 3.86 -8.88 -7.98
N PRO A 32 4.84 -9.71 -7.57
CA PRO A 32 4.56 -11.06 -7.10
C PRO A 32 3.63 -11.05 -5.88
N SER A 33 2.83 -12.10 -5.72
CA SER A 33 2.00 -12.27 -4.52
C SER A 33 2.86 -12.24 -3.26
N GLY A 34 2.32 -11.65 -2.19
CA GLY A 34 3.04 -11.47 -0.92
C GLY A 34 4.14 -10.40 -0.92
N HIS A 35 4.26 -9.61 -2.00
CA HIS A 35 5.18 -8.47 -2.06
C HIS A 35 4.41 -7.16 -2.12
N LEU A 36 5.00 -6.11 -1.56
CA LEU A 36 4.44 -4.76 -1.54
C LEU A 36 5.47 -3.81 -2.15
N ARG A 37 4.99 -2.75 -2.84
CA ARG A 37 5.85 -1.65 -3.25
C ARG A 37 6.32 -0.92 -2.00
N ALA A 38 7.58 -0.49 -1.97
CA ALA A 38 8.07 0.40 -0.92
C ALA A 38 7.19 1.66 -0.79
N GLU A 39 6.80 2.27 -1.91
CA GLU A 39 5.88 3.42 -1.96
C GLU A 39 4.48 3.14 -1.36
N ALA A 40 4.07 1.88 -1.23
CA ALA A 40 2.81 1.56 -0.55
C ALA A 40 2.95 1.66 0.98
N LEU A 41 4.18 1.54 1.50
CA LEU A 41 4.53 1.63 2.92
C LEU A 41 5.08 3.02 3.30
N ILE A 42 5.79 3.70 2.39
CA ILE A 42 6.24 5.08 2.57
C ILE A 42 5.00 6.01 2.57
N ASP A 43 5.11 7.14 3.27
CA ASP A 43 4.03 8.13 3.47
C ASP A 43 2.80 7.52 4.17
N ARG A 44 3.04 6.58 5.09
CA ARG A 44 2.01 5.94 5.90
C ARG A 44 2.03 6.43 7.33
N ASP A 45 0.86 6.80 7.82
CA ASP A 45 0.62 7.07 9.22
C ASP A 45 0.91 5.81 10.07
N VAL A 46 1.73 5.99 11.09
CA VAL A 46 2.12 4.97 12.05
C VAL A 46 1.36 5.17 13.35
N TYR A 47 0.67 4.13 13.80
CA TYR A 47 -0.09 4.10 15.03
C TYR A 47 0.55 3.16 16.03
N SER A 48 0.71 3.61 17.26
CA SER A 48 1.21 2.80 18.37
C SER A 48 0.14 1.86 18.96
N THR A 49 0.52 1.02 19.93
CA THR A 49 -0.39 0.09 20.62
C THR A 49 -1.47 0.77 21.44
N ASP A 50 -1.24 2.02 21.87
CA ASP A 50 -2.21 2.90 22.51
C ASP A 50 -3.15 3.62 21.51
N ASN A 51 -3.10 3.23 20.23
CA ASN A 51 -3.93 3.78 19.14
C ASN A 51 -3.73 5.30 18.97
N VAL A 52 -2.49 5.75 19.17
CA VAL A 52 -2.06 7.15 18.97
C VAL A 52 -1.18 7.19 17.73
N GLU A 53 -1.41 8.18 16.87
CA GLU A 53 -0.51 8.46 15.75
C GLU A 53 0.83 8.98 16.29
N VAL A 54 1.91 8.29 15.94
CA VAL A 54 3.27 8.65 16.36
C VAL A 54 4.02 9.44 15.29
N GLY A 55 3.58 9.34 14.04
CA GLY A 55 4.10 10.04 12.88
C GLY A 55 4.03 9.19 11.62
N GLU A 56 4.99 9.36 10.70
CA GLU A 56 4.90 8.84 9.32
C GLU A 56 6.11 7.96 8.94
N VAL A 57 5.90 6.96 8.09
CA VAL A 57 7.00 6.20 7.49
C VAL A 57 7.74 7.04 6.44
N GLN A 58 8.99 7.39 6.72
CA GLN A 58 9.82 8.22 5.85
C GLN A 58 10.71 7.41 4.90
N ASP A 59 11.30 6.31 5.39
CA ASP A 59 12.31 5.56 4.63
C ASP A 59 12.44 4.10 5.11
N LEU A 60 13.20 3.28 4.37
CA LEU A 60 13.47 1.87 4.64
C LEU A 60 14.98 1.62 4.63
N ILE A 61 15.50 0.97 5.68
CA ILE A 61 16.90 0.57 5.76
C ILE A 61 17.04 -0.85 5.24
N ILE A 62 17.96 -1.05 4.29
CA ILE A 62 18.22 -2.32 3.62
C ILE A 62 19.57 -2.86 4.09
N ASP A 63 19.62 -4.15 4.44
CA ASP A 63 20.87 -4.89 4.59
C ASP A 63 21.45 -5.20 3.18
N PRO A 64 22.56 -4.57 2.77
CA PRO A 64 23.11 -4.75 1.43
C PRO A 64 23.65 -6.17 1.20
N ALA A 65 24.03 -6.89 2.25
CA ALA A 65 24.52 -8.25 2.11
C ALA A 65 23.38 -9.25 1.84
N GLY A 66 22.20 -9.01 2.45
CA GLY A 66 21.04 -9.89 2.34
C GLY A 66 19.92 -9.41 1.43
N GLY A 67 19.99 -8.17 0.93
CA GLY A 67 18.98 -7.59 0.03
C GLY A 67 17.58 -7.42 0.64
N ARG A 68 17.48 -7.36 1.97
CA ARG A 68 16.19 -7.27 2.69
C ARG A 68 16.09 -6.00 3.52
N VAL A 69 14.87 -5.48 3.63
CA VAL A 69 14.56 -4.39 4.55
C VAL A 69 14.68 -4.91 5.98
N THR A 70 15.52 -4.27 6.80
CA THR A 70 15.72 -4.63 8.21
C THR A 70 15.03 -3.67 9.15
N MET A 71 14.97 -2.39 8.79
CA MET A 71 14.37 -1.35 9.62
C MET A 71 13.53 -0.39 8.78
N VAL A 72 12.59 0.26 9.44
CA VAL A 72 11.76 1.34 8.90
C VAL A 72 12.11 2.61 9.65
N VAL A 73 12.31 3.68 8.91
CA VAL A 73 12.55 5.01 9.44
C VAL A 73 11.20 5.69 9.58
N ILE A 74 10.89 6.12 10.80
CA ILE A 74 9.65 6.83 11.14
C ILE A 74 10.03 8.26 11.50
N GLU A 75 9.40 9.22 10.84
CA GLU A 75 9.39 10.60 11.29
C GLU A 75 8.47 10.70 12.50
N VAL A 76 9.02 11.03 13.67
CA VAL A 76 8.28 11.15 14.92
C VAL A 76 8.17 12.61 15.30
N GLU A 77 6.93 13.07 15.43
CA GLU A 77 6.64 14.40 15.95
C GLU A 77 6.94 14.44 17.46
N SER A 78 7.66 15.46 17.92
CA SER A 78 7.77 15.71 19.36
C SER A 78 6.46 16.26 19.90
N ARG A 79 6.08 15.85 21.12
CA ARG A 79 4.88 16.31 21.82
C ARG A 79 4.82 17.84 22.03
N LEU A 80 5.94 18.54 21.83
CA LEU A 80 6.06 20.00 21.94
C LEU A 80 6.08 20.73 20.59
N GLY A 81 5.81 20.04 19.47
CA GLY A 81 5.46 20.62 18.18
C GLY A 81 6.58 21.29 17.38
N LEU A 82 7.75 21.54 17.96
CA LEU A 82 8.85 22.27 17.29
C LEU A 82 10.03 21.40 16.84
N ALA A 83 10.07 20.14 17.25
CA ALA A 83 11.14 19.22 16.90
C ALA A 83 10.55 17.95 16.31
N GLN A 84 10.93 17.64 15.08
CA GLN A 84 10.77 16.33 14.48
C GLN A 84 12.08 15.58 14.64
N LYS A 85 12.01 14.26 14.77
CA LYS A 85 13.18 13.40 14.71
C LYS A 85 12.84 12.15 13.93
N TYR A 86 13.85 11.60 13.28
CA TYR A 86 13.73 10.29 12.65
C TYR A 86 14.16 9.22 13.64
N VAL A 87 13.42 8.12 13.70
CA VAL A 87 13.78 6.94 14.49
C VAL A 87 13.76 5.71 13.60
N ALA A 88 14.72 4.81 13.78
CA ALA A 88 14.72 3.53 13.09
C ALA A 88 14.12 2.45 13.99
N VAL A 89 13.13 1.73 13.48
CA VAL A 89 12.50 0.60 14.17
C VAL A 89 12.60 -0.68 13.34
N PRO A 90 12.76 -1.86 13.96
CA PRO A 90 12.77 -3.11 13.22
C PRO A 90 11.45 -3.32 12.46
N LEU A 91 11.53 -3.73 11.18
CA LEU A 91 10.34 -4.00 10.35
C LEU A 91 9.39 -5.02 10.99
N GLU A 92 9.92 -5.96 11.76
CA GLU A 92 9.17 -7.02 12.45
C GLU A 92 8.15 -6.50 13.46
N ARG A 93 8.36 -5.28 13.98
CA ARG A 93 7.46 -4.58 14.89
C ARG A 93 6.28 -3.93 14.17
N LEU A 94 6.33 -3.84 12.85
CA LEU A 94 5.27 -3.24 12.06
C LEU A 94 4.26 -4.31 11.62
N ARG A 95 3.00 -3.91 11.60
CA ARG A 95 1.88 -4.67 11.06
C ARG A 95 1.17 -3.78 10.06
N LEU A 96 1.25 -4.15 8.80
CA LEU A 96 0.52 -3.46 7.74
C LEU A 96 -0.94 -3.92 7.74
N SER A 97 -1.87 -2.97 7.70
CA SER A 97 -3.28 -3.25 7.42
C SER A 97 -3.57 -2.86 5.97
N GLU A 98 -3.84 -3.84 5.10
CA GLU A 98 -4.21 -3.58 3.70
C GLU A 98 -5.53 -2.80 3.59
N ALA A 99 -6.42 -2.95 4.58
CA ALA A 99 -7.74 -2.34 4.57
C ALA A 99 -7.72 -0.84 4.92
N GLU A 100 -6.88 -0.44 5.87
CA GLU A 100 -7.00 0.86 6.53
C GLU A 100 -5.88 1.84 6.20
N ARG A 101 -5.04 1.51 5.20
CA ARG A 101 -3.93 2.39 4.76
C ARG A 101 -3.00 2.83 5.90
N ARG A 102 -3.00 2.15 7.06
CA ARG A 102 -2.26 2.49 8.28
C ARG A 102 -1.23 1.42 8.63
N VAL A 103 -0.18 1.84 9.31
CA VAL A 103 0.84 0.95 9.87
C VAL A 103 0.65 0.89 11.39
N ALA A 104 0.40 -0.30 11.92
CA ALA A 104 0.42 -0.50 13.36
C ALA A 104 1.83 -0.86 13.82
N LEU A 105 2.29 -0.20 14.87
CA LEU A 105 3.58 -0.41 15.51
C LEU A 105 3.38 -1.06 16.87
N ASP A 106 4.01 -2.22 17.05
CA ASP A 106 3.98 -2.99 18.30
C ASP A 106 4.92 -2.38 19.35
N MET A 107 4.61 -1.14 19.73
CA MET A 107 5.32 -0.32 20.71
C MET A 107 4.39 0.80 21.22
N ALA A 108 4.53 1.22 22.47
CA ALA A 108 3.77 2.34 23.02
C ALA A 108 4.29 3.69 22.49
N SER A 109 3.41 4.67 22.29
CA SER A 109 3.79 5.99 21.75
C SER A 109 4.91 6.70 22.53
N ALA A 110 4.89 6.57 23.86
CA ALA A 110 5.91 7.14 24.75
C ALA A 110 7.30 6.52 24.54
N GLU A 111 7.35 5.22 24.27
CA GLU A 111 8.60 4.49 24.03
C GLU A 111 9.21 4.91 22.69
N VAL A 112 8.40 4.97 21.62
CA VAL A 112 8.82 5.46 20.30
C VAL A 112 9.43 6.86 20.40
N ARG A 113 8.76 7.76 21.13
CA ARG A 113 9.24 9.14 21.37
C ARG A 113 10.49 9.20 22.24
N SER A 114 10.84 8.16 22.97
CA SER A 114 12.07 8.08 23.76
C SER A 114 13.27 7.52 22.98
N LEU A 115 13.03 6.90 21.82
CA LEU A 115 14.10 6.31 21.01
C LEU A 115 15.15 7.35 20.60
N PRO A 116 16.43 6.96 20.48
CA PRO A 116 17.46 7.84 19.94
C PRO A 116 17.08 8.35 18.54
N ALA A 117 17.42 9.60 18.25
CA ALA A 117 17.32 10.11 16.89
C ALA A 117 18.30 9.34 15.99
N LEU A 118 17.85 8.99 14.79
CA LEU A 118 18.69 8.44 13.75
C LEU A 118 19.71 9.51 13.34
N GLY A 119 20.99 9.19 13.48
CA GLY A 119 22.07 10.01 12.94
C GLY A 119 22.21 9.76 11.44
N TYR A 120 22.37 10.84 10.67
CA TYR A 120 22.71 10.80 9.26
C TYR A 120 24.19 11.09 9.06
#